data_AF-A0A969RKS5-F1
#
_entry.id   AF-A0A969RKS5-F1
#
_cell.length_a   1.000
_cell.length_b   1.000
_cell.length_c   1.000
_cell.angle_alpha   90.00
_cell.angle_beta   90.00
_cell.angle_gamma   90.00
#
_symmetry.space_group_name_H-M   'P 1'
#
loop_
_entity.id
_entity.type
_entity.pdbx_description
1 polymer ?
#
loop_
_entity_poly.entity_id
_entity_poly.type
_entity_poly.pdbx_seq_one_letter_code
_entity_poly.pdbx_strand_id
1 'polypeptide(L)'
;MAFILYAKDNASGRSTSYATFNTWWEIQFILDKLLNSFINTITFKGNWFLGIHAILVIILIFYVSYLSLIKRREEPFTVSQWTYLFFANATIGMILLVCLYWVYRNGVNFRYFTIVYVSFWLAALFFAQGLNGTTAKRMSLFLLIIAIVSTLSMHSRVFAFDRGVLSKIQQLQPIQTLGKAGFIGDYWTSYILCTVNPAQLNCTPYDRKGFTPCLQDPETQEQVGRTRCRRCIRKVLNSESIYLIREKWLGAFPDQIQQFKTCLVKAGEPIKLSGYTVAPYRKRPE
;
A
#
# COMPACT_ATOMS: atom_id res chain seq x y z
N MET A 1 13.49 -25.72 -13.83
CA MET A 1 12.41 -26.53 -13.21
C MET A 1 12.52 -26.60 -11.69
N ALA A 2 13.70 -26.89 -11.11
CA ALA A 2 13.91 -26.97 -9.66
C ALA A 2 13.51 -25.70 -8.87
N PHE A 3 13.79 -24.50 -9.39
CA PHE A 3 13.36 -23.24 -8.76
C PHE A 3 11.83 -23.09 -8.70
N ILE A 4 11.10 -23.54 -9.74
CA ILE A 4 9.63 -23.43 -9.79
C ILE A 4 9.01 -24.37 -8.76
N LEU A 5 9.54 -25.60 -8.64
CA LEU A 5 9.11 -26.57 -7.62
C LEU A 5 9.43 -26.04 -6.22
N TYR A 6 10.65 -25.55 -6.00
CA TYR A 6 11.03 -24.91 -4.74
C TYR A 6 10.13 -23.71 -4.39
N ALA A 7 9.86 -22.82 -5.35
CA ALA A 7 9.00 -21.67 -5.14
C ALA A 7 7.55 -22.08 -4.83
N LYS A 8 7.04 -23.13 -5.48
CA LYS A 8 5.68 -23.64 -5.28
C LYS A 8 5.53 -24.33 -3.92
N ASP A 9 6.49 -25.16 -3.52
CA ASP A 9 6.48 -25.83 -2.21
C ASP A 9 6.69 -24.86 -1.05
N ASN A 10 7.31 -23.71 -1.32
CA ASN A 10 7.51 -22.63 -0.35
C ASN A 10 6.48 -21.50 -0.50
N ALA A 11 5.55 -21.58 -1.45
CA ALA A 11 4.49 -20.60 -1.60
C ALA A 11 3.42 -20.84 -0.53
N SER A 12 2.97 -19.76 0.11
CA SER A 12 1.87 -19.85 1.07
C SER A 12 0.60 -20.38 0.39
N GLY A 13 -0.14 -21.26 1.07
CA GLY A 13 -1.40 -21.81 0.58
C GLY A 13 -2.35 -20.74 0.02
N ARG A 14 -2.96 -21.05 -1.13
CA ARG A 14 -3.86 -20.15 -1.85
C ARG A 14 -5.07 -19.84 -0.96
N SER A 15 -5.21 -18.59 -0.54
CA SER A 15 -6.43 -18.14 0.14
C SER A 15 -7.55 -18.11 -0.90
N THR A 16 -8.45 -19.08 -0.83
CA THR A 16 -9.56 -19.31 -1.77
C THR A 16 -10.56 -18.15 -1.84
N SER A 17 -10.56 -17.26 -0.85
CA SER A 17 -11.55 -16.18 -0.69
C SER A 17 -11.20 -14.85 -1.37
N TYR A 18 -10.07 -14.70 -2.08
CA TYR A 18 -9.74 -13.38 -2.66
C TYR A 18 -10.55 -13.00 -3.91
N ALA A 19 -11.18 -13.96 -4.58
CA ALA A 19 -12.01 -13.75 -5.76
C ALA A 19 -13.50 -13.63 -5.43
N THR A 20 -13.89 -13.61 -4.15
CA THR A 20 -15.29 -13.47 -3.77
C THR A 20 -15.74 -12.01 -3.91
N PHE A 21 -17.04 -11.83 -4.09
CA PHE A 21 -17.66 -10.50 -4.05
C PHE A 21 -17.88 -10.06 -2.61
N ASN A 22 -17.88 -8.73 -2.43
CA ASN A 22 -18.26 -8.08 -1.20
C ASN A 22 -19.76 -8.26 -0.91
N THR A 23 -20.08 -8.36 0.37
CA THR A 23 -21.44 -8.14 0.87
C THR A 23 -21.84 -6.67 0.74
N TRP A 24 -23.13 -6.38 0.84
CA TRP A 24 -23.64 -5.01 0.76
C TRP A 24 -22.98 -4.05 1.77
N TRP A 25 -22.80 -4.49 3.01
CA TRP A 25 -22.14 -3.70 4.06
C TRP A 25 -20.67 -3.38 3.74
N GLU A 26 -19.94 -4.33 3.15
CA GLU A 26 -18.55 -4.13 2.74
C GLU A 26 -18.45 -3.15 1.57
N ILE A 27 -19.41 -3.18 0.64
CA ILE A 27 -19.53 -2.19 -0.44
C ILE A 27 -19.78 -0.80 0.12
N GLN A 28 -20.74 -0.64 1.05
CA GLN A 28 -21.02 0.64 1.71
C GLN A 28 -19.78 1.19 2.41
N PHE A 29 -19.06 0.35 3.16
CA PHE A 29 -17.81 0.75 3.80
C PHE A 29 -16.76 1.27 2.79
N ILE A 30 -16.62 0.62 1.64
CA ILE A 30 -15.71 1.07 0.58
C ILE A 30 -16.16 2.45 0.07
N LEU A 31 -17.45 2.62 -0.23
CA LEU A 31 -18.01 3.87 -0.73
C LEU A 31 -17.83 5.01 0.27
N ASP A 32 -18.13 4.78 1.55
CA ASP A 32 -17.94 5.76 2.62
C ASP A 32 -16.48 6.18 2.74
N LYS A 33 -15.56 5.22 2.63
CA LYS A 33 -14.12 5.52 2.67
C LYS A 33 -13.66 6.35 1.47
N LEU A 34 -14.15 6.03 0.27
CA LEU A 34 -13.88 6.81 -0.94
C LEU A 34 -14.46 8.23 -0.84
N LEU A 35 -15.70 8.35 -0.37
CA LEU A 35 -16.39 9.63 -0.19
C LEU A 35 -15.71 10.49 0.87
N ASN A 36 -15.38 9.93 2.04
CA ASN A 36 -14.65 10.65 3.09
C ASN A 36 -13.28 11.12 2.60
N SER A 37 -12.57 10.30 1.81
CA SER A 37 -11.32 10.73 1.21
C SER A 37 -11.50 11.83 0.17
N PHE A 38 -12.55 11.77 -0.63
CA PHE A 38 -12.90 12.80 -1.59
C PHE A 38 -13.21 14.12 -0.87
N ILE A 39 -14.08 14.10 0.14
CA ILE A 39 -14.43 15.26 0.98
C ILE A 39 -13.18 15.85 1.63
N ASN A 40 -12.34 15.02 2.25
CA ASN A 40 -11.10 15.49 2.87
C ASN A 40 -10.13 16.14 1.85
N THR A 41 -10.16 15.67 0.60
CA THR A 41 -9.35 16.24 -0.48
C THR A 41 -9.87 17.61 -0.94
N ILE A 42 -11.18 17.72 -1.23
CA ILE A 42 -11.79 18.97 -1.69
C ILE A 42 -11.89 20.03 -0.58
N THR A 43 -11.86 19.62 0.69
CA THR A 43 -11.78 20.51 1.87
C THR A 43 -10.34 20.81 2.28
N PHE A 44 -9.35 20.46 1.46
CA PHE A 44 -7.94 20.78 1.66
C PHE A 44 -7.33 20.29 2.98
N LYS A 45 -7.88 19.23 3.60
CA LYS A 45 -7.34 18.66 4.86
C LYS A 45 -6.01 17.92 4.68
N GLY A 46 -5.51 17.78 3.45
CA GLY A 46 -4.28 17.06 3.09
C GLY A 46 -3.31 17.93 2.28
N ASN A 47 -2.81 17.40 1.17
CA ASN A 47 -1.97 18.17 0.25
C ASN A 47 -2.81 19.24 -0.47
N TRP A 48 -2.44 20.51 -0.31
CA TRP A 48 -3.12 21.64 -0.95
C TRP A 48 -3.25 21.47 -2.48
N PHE A 49 -2.18 21.05 -3.16
CA PHE A 49 -2.19 20.82 -4.61
C PHE A 49 -3.09 19.66 -5.02
N LEU A 50 -3.27 18.66 -4.15
CA LEU A 50 -4.22 17.57 -4.40
C LEU A 50 -5.67 18.08 -4.34
N GLY A 51 -5.97 19.02 -3.44
CA GLY A 51 -7.26 19.71 -3.40
C GLY A 51 -7.53 20.52 -4.66
N ILE A 52 -6.56 21.32 -5.12
CA ILE A 52 -6.65 22.07 -6.38
C ILE A 52 -6.88 21.10 -7.55
N HIS A 53 -6.10 20.02 -7.64
CA HIS A 53 -6.26 19.00 -8.67
C HIS A 53 -7.68 18.43 -8.69
N ALA A 54 -8.23 18.07 -7.52
CA ALA A 54 -9.58 17.53 -7.42
C ALA A 54 -10.64 18.53 -7.92
N ILE A 55 -10.53 19.81 -7.57
CA ILE A 55 -11.43 20.85 -8.07
C ILE A 55 -11.32 21.01 -9.60
N LEU A 56 -10.10 21.04 -10.14
CA LEU A 56 -9.92 21.14 -11.59
C LEU A 56 -10.49 19.93 -12.34
N VAL A 57 -10.39 18.72 -11.78
CA VAL A 57 -11.01 17.52 -12.35
C VAL A 57 -12.53 17.61 -12.31
N ILE A 58 -13.13 18.14 -11.24
CA ILE A 58 -14.59 18.39 -11.19
C ILE A 58 -15.00 19.38 -12.29
N ILE A 59 -14.27 20.48 -12.45
CA ILE A 59 -14.51 21.45 -13.52
C ILE A 59 -14.36 20.77 -14.90
N LEU A 60 -13.39 19.88 -15.07
CA LEU A 60 -13.19 19.11 -16.30
C LEU A 60 -14.40 18.22 -16.61
N ILE A 61 -14.95 17.52 -15.61
CA ILE A 61 -16.14 16.69 -15.77
C ILE A 61 -17.31 17.57 -16.25
N PHE A 62 -17.58 18.69 -15.58
CA PHE A 62 -18.63 19.61 -16.01
C PHE A 62 -18.39 20.18 -17.41
N TYR A 63 -17.15 20.52 -17.75
CA TYR A 63 -16.79 21.04 -19.06
C TYR A 63 -17.00 20.01 -20.17
N VAL A 64 -16.57 18.76 -19.97
CA VAL A 64 -16.80 17.65 -20.91
C VAL A 64 -18.30 17.38 -21.07
N SER A 65 -19.07 17.40 -19.98
CA SER A 65 -20.53 17.25 -20.04
C SER A 65 -21.20 18.39 -20.82
N TYR A 66 -20.79 19.63 -20.57
CA TYR A 66 -21.26 20.80 -21.32
C TYR A 66 -20.97 20.67 -22.82
N LEU A 67 -19.73 20.30 -23.18
CA LEU A 67 -19.34 20.09 -24.57
C LEU A 67 -20.16 18.98 -25.23
N SER A 68 -20.39 17.87 -24.52
CA SER A 68 -21.06 16.69 -25.06
C SER A 68 -22.57 16.87 -25.22
N LEU A 69 -23.22 17.58 -24.30
CA LEU A 69 -24.69 17.69 -24.23
C LEU A 69 -25.22 18.93 -24.95
N ILE A 70 -24.51 20.06 -24.83
CA ILE A 70 -24.95 21.37 -25.33
C ILE A 70 -24.16 21.70 -26.59
N LYS A 71 -22.85 21.89 -26.46
CA LYS A 71 -22.03 22.44 -27.55
C LYS A 71 -21.98 21.54 -28.78
N ARG A 72 -22.04 20.22 -28.61
CA ARG A 72 -22.10 19.26 -29.72
C ARG A 72 -23.27 19.48 -30.67
N ARG A 73 -24.37 20.09 -30.21
CA ARG A 73 -25.52 20.45 -31.05
C ARG A 73 -25.23 21.67 -31.93
N GLU A 74 -24.38 22.58 -31.46
CA GLU A 74 -24.01 23.82 -32.17
C GLU A 74 -22.83 23.60 -33.11
N GLU A 75 -21.80 22.91 -32.63
CA GLU A 75 -20.58 22.57 -33.36
C GLU A 75 -20.42 21.04 -33.36
N PRO A 76 -20.91 20.31 -34.39
CA PRO A 76 -20.82 18.86 -34.41
C PRO A 76 -19.36 18.42 -34.49
N PHE A 77 -18.96 17.57 -33.56
CA PHE A 77 -17.65 16.93 -33.54
C PHE A 77 -17.80 15.41 -33.37
N THR A 78 -16.81 14.69 -33.90
CA THR A 78 -16.76 13.22 -33.84
C THR A 78 -15.79 12.79 -32.75
N VAL A 79 -16.33 12.09 -31.76
CA VAL A 79 -15.53 11.54 -30.67
C VAL A 79 -14.96 10.19 -31.12
N SER A 80 -13.66 9.99 -30.87
CA SER A 80 -12.98 8.72 -31.13
C SER A 80 -13.64 7.55 -30.40
N GLN A 81 -13.74 6.38 -31.04
CA GLN A 81 -14.24 5.15 -30.41
C GLN A 81 -13.43 4.79 -29.15
N TRP A 82 -12.14 5.13 -29.14
CA TRP A 82 -11.24 4.93 -28.01
C TRP A 82 -11.70 5.67 -26.74
N THR A 83 -12.32 6.85 -26.88
CA THR A 83 -12.90 7.58 -25.74
C THR A 83 -13.92 6.72 -25.00
N TYR A 84 -14.85 6.12 -25.73
CA TYR A 84 -15.91 5.28 -25.15
C TYR A 84 -15.33 4.00 -24.56
N LEU A 85 -14.37 3.37 -25.24
CA LEU A 85 -13.69 2.17 -24.75
C LEU A 85 -13.01 2.43 -23.40
N PHE A 86 -12.20 3.50 -23.30
CA PHE A 86 -11.48 3.82 -22.07
C PHE A 86 -12.41 4.29 -20.96
N PHE A 87 -13.47 5.03 -21.29
CA PHE A 87 -14.48 5.43 -20.31
C PHE A 87 -15.25 4.23 -19.75
N ALA A 88 -15.65 3.29 -20.62
CA ALA A 88 -16.30 2.05 -20.20
C ALA A 88 -15.36 1.19 -19.35
N ASN A 89 -14.08 1.04 -19.77
CA ASN A 89 -13.07 0.31 -19.02
C ASN A 89 -12.85 0.90 -17.62
N ALA A 90 -12.78 2.23 -17.52
CA ALA A 90 -12.64 2.91 -16.23
C ALA A 90 -13.86 2.69 -15.34
N THR A 91 -15.07 2.82 -15.89
CA THR A 91 -16.33 2.67 -15.16
C THR A 91 -16.54 1.24 -14.67
N ILE A 92 -16.37 0.24 -15.56
CA ILE A 92 -16.47 -1.18 -15.21
C ILE A 92 -15.38 -1.55 -14.21
N GLY A 93 -14.14 -1.09 -14.43
CA GLY A 93 -13.03 -1.32 -13.50
C GLY A 93 -13.30 -0.75 -12.11
N MET A 94 -13.89 0.44 -12.03
CA MET A 94 -14.30 1.05 -10.75
C MET A 94 -15.34 0.19 -10.03
N ILE A 95 -16.40 -0.23 -10.74
CA ILE A 95 -17.46 -1.09 -10.19
C ILE A 95 -16.87 -2.41 -9.70
N LEU A 96 -16.03 -3.06 -10.51
CA LEU A 96 -15.40 -4.33 -10.15
C LEU A 96 -14.51 -4.19 -8.91
N LEU A 97 -13.72 -3.12 -8.80
CA LEU A 97 -12.89 -2.87 -7.63
C LEU A 97 -13.73 -2.65 -6.37
N VAL A 98 -14.85 -1.94 -6.46
CA VAL A 98 -15.78 -1.77 -5.32
C VAL A 98 -16.43 -3.09 -4.94
N CYS A 99 -16.77 -3.94 -5.91
CA CYS A 99 -17.41 -5.23 -5.64
C CYS A 99 -16.42 -6.32 -5.17
N LEU A 100 -15.11 -6.17 -5.36
CA LEU A 100 -14.15 -7.23 -5.06
C LEU A 100 -13.74 -7.27 -3.58
N TYR A 101 -13.88 -8.44 -2.94
CA TYR A 101 -13.51 -8.66 -1.54
C TYR A 101 -12.06 -8.34 -1.22
N TRP A 102 -11.18 -8.52 -2.20
CA TRP A 102 -9.78 -8.16 -2.07
C TRP A 102 -9.56 -6.67 -1.76
N VAL A 103 -10.35 -5.75 -2.34
CA VAL A 103 -10.18 -4.30 -2.10
C VAL A 103 -10.58 -3.95 -0.66
N TYR A 104 -11.70 -4.50 -0.19
CA TYR A 104 -12.15 -4.34 1.20
C TYR A 104 -11.09 -4.84 2.19
N ARG A 105 -10.65 -6.10 2.03
CA ARG A 105 -9.68 -6.73 2.94
C ARG A 105 -8.34 -6.01 3.00
N ASN A 106 -7.94 -5.34 1.92
CA ASN A 106 -6.71 -4.58 1.85
C ASN A 106 -6.91 -3.08 2.14
N GLY A 107 -8.04 -2.71 2.76
CA GLY A 107 -8.29 -1.38 3.28
C GLY A 107 -8.43 -0.30 2.21
N VAL A 108 -8.90 -0.63 1.00
CA VAL A 108 -9.24 0.34 -0.06
C VAL A 108 -8.08 1.29 -0.38
N ASN A 109 -6.89 0.73 -0.63
CA ASN A 109 -5.73 1.54 -0.99
C ASN A 109 -5.88 2.12 -2.40
N PHE A 110 -5.68 3.43 -2.57
CA PHE A 110 -5.82 4.13 -3.86
C PHE A 110 -5.00 3.55 -5.00
N ARG A 111 -3.88 2.88 -4.71
CA ARG A 111 -3.05 2.23 -5.74
C ARG A 111 -3.83 1.21 -6.58
N TYR A 112 -4.90 0.62 -6.05
CA TYR A 112 -5.75 -0.32 -6.78
C TYR A 112 -6.55 0.35 -7.90
N PHE A 113 -6.82 1.64 -7.75
CA PHE A 113 -7.59 2.44 -8.71
C PHE A 113 -6.71 3.12 -9.76
N THR A 114 -5.40 2.84 -9.78
CA THR A 114 -4.46 3.46 -10.74
C THR A 114 -4.86 3.20 -12.18
N ILE A 115 -5.30 1.98 -12.51
CA ILE A 115 -5.72 1.62 -13.88
C ILE A 115 -7.02 2.34 -14.26
N VAL A 116 -7.95 2.49 -13.31
CA VAL A 116 -9.20 3.26 -13.49
C VAL A 116 -8.87 4.73 -13.77
N TYR A 117 -7.98 5.32 -12.95
CA TYR A 117 -7.50 6.68 -13.11
C TYR A 117 -6.86 6.90 -14.49
N VAL A 118 -5.91 6.05 -14.89
CA VAL A 118 -5.25 6.15 -16.21
C VAL A 118 -6.27 6.01 -17.34
N SER A 119 -7.24 5.11 -17.22
CA SER A 119 -8.28 4.91 -18.23
C SER A 119 -9.17 6.16 -18.38
N PHE A 120 -9.57 6.81 -17.28
CA PHE A 120 -10.31 8.09 -17.38
C PHE A 120 -9.48 9.20 -18.04
N TRP A 121 -8.18 9.27 -17.75
CA TRP A 121 -7.28 10.23 -18.41
C TRP A 121 -7.15 9.99 -19.90
N LEU A 122 -6.98 8.74 -20.32
CA LEU A 122 -6.96 8.38 -21.74
C LEU A 122 -8.29 8.73 -22.41
N ALA A 123 -9.42 8.44 -21.77
CA ALA A 123 -10.73 8.84 -22.27
C ALA A 123 -10.82 10.37 -22.47
N ALA A 124 -10.36 11.17 -21.52
CA ALA A 124 -10.35 12.64 -21.64
C ALA A 124 -9.44 13.14 -22.78
N LEU A 125 -8.27 12.51 -22.98
CA LEU A 125 -7.35 12.85 -24.06
C LEU A 125 -7.94 12.52 -25.45
N PHE A 126 -8.51 11.32 -25.61
CA PHE A 126 -9.18 10.95 -26.88
C PHE A 126 -10.44 11.78 -27.13
N PHE A 127 -11.14 12.20 -26.08
CA PHE A 127 -12.24 13.16 -26.19
C PHE A 127 -11.73 14.49 -26.73
N ALA A 128 -10.64 15.02 -26.16
CA ALA A 128 -10.03 16.28 -26.61
C ALA A 128 -9.54 16.21 -28.05
N GLN A 129 -9.02 15.06 -28.50
CA GLN A 129 -8.58 14.85 -29.89
C GLN A 129 -9.74 14.95 -30.90
N GLY A 130 -10.97 14.61 -30.50
CA GLY A 130 -12.15 14.74 -31.35
C GLY A 130 -12.65 16.18 -31.50
N LEU A 131 -12.16 17.12 -30.69
CA LEU A 131 -12.57 18.53 -30.75
C LEU A 131 -11.78 19.27 -31.84
N ASN A 132 -12.38 20.34 -32.38
CA ASN A 132 -11.77 21.19 -33.40
C ASN A 132 -11.61 22.65 -32.94
N GLY A 133 -10.76 23.40 -33.65
CA GLY A 133 -10.65 24.85 -33.52
C GLY A 133 -10.21 25.35 -32.14
N THR A 134 -10.85 26.43 -31.68
CA THR A 134 -10.53 27.07 -30.39
C THR A 134 -10.93 26.19 -29.19
N THR A 135 -12.00 25.40 -29.31
CA THR A 135 -12.45 24.47 -28.27
C THR A 135 -11.40 23.41 -27.98
N ALA A 136 -10.78 22.84 -29.02
CA ALA A 136 -9.67 21.90 -28.87
C ALA A 136 -8.49 22.52 -28.12
N LYS A 137 -8.05 23.73 -28.52
CA LYS A 137 -6.96 24.45 -27.85
C LYS A 137 -7.25 24.71 -26.37
N ARG A 138 -8.47 25.15 -26.04
CA ARG A 138 -8.90 25.38 -24.66
C ARG A 138 -8.88 24.09 -23.84
N MET A 139 -9.40 23.00 -24.38
CA MET A 139 -9.40 21.69 -23.73
C MET A 139 -7.97 21.17 -23.50
N SER A 140 -7.10 21.24 -24.51
CA SER A 140 -5.69 20.83 -24.38
C SER A 140 -4.94 21.65 -23.34
N LEU A 141 -5.12 22.98 -23.34
CA LEU A 141 -4.53 23.85 -22.32
C LEU A 141 -5.04 23.50 -20.92
N PHE A 142 -6.33 23.23 -20.79
CA PHE A 142 -6.92 22.87 -19.50
C PHE A 142 -6.39 21.53 -18.98
N LEU A 143 -6.32 20.50 -19.84
CA LEU A 143 -5.69 19.22 -19.50
C LEU A 143 -4.21 19.38 -19.11
N LEU A 144 -3.46 20.25 -19.80
CA LEU A 144 -2.07 20.56 -19.46
C LEU A 144 -1.96 21.21 -18.07
N ILE A 145 -2.83 22.17 -17.75
CA ILE A 145 -2.87 22.80 -16.41
C ILE A 145 -3.12 21.75 -15.35
N ILE A 146 -4.09 20.84 -15.56
CA ILE A 146 -4.36 19.77 -14.60
C ILE A 146 -3.16 18.84 -14.46
N ALA A 147 -2.48 18.50 -15.55
CA ALA A 147 -1.28 17.65 -15.51
C ALA A 147 -0.16 18.31 -14.69
N ILE A 148 0.11 19.60 -14.90
CA ILE A 148 1.11 20.36 -14.13
C ILE A 148 0.74 20.37 -12.65
N VAL A 149 -0.50 20.72 -12.29
CA VAL A 149 -0.95 20.71 -10.89
C VAL A 149 -0.89 19.30 -10.30
N SER A 150 -1.17 18.26 -11.09
CA SER A 150 -1.07 16.86 -10.65
C SER A 150 0.38 16.44 -10.38
N THR A 151 1.37 16.99 -11.07
CA THR A 151 2.77 16.75 -10.71
C THR A 151 3.10 17.39 -9.37
N LEU A 152 2.63 18.62 -9.12
CA LEU A 152 2.83 19.30 -7.83
C LEU A 152 2.08 18.65 -6.66
N SER A 153 1.02 17.88 -6.94
CA SER A 153 0.28 17.13 -5.92
C SER A 153 0.96 15.83 -5.47
N MET A 154 1.98 15.36 -6.21
CA MET A 154 2.70 14.16 -5.81
C MET A 154 3.39 14.37 -4.46
N HIS A 155 3.49 13.29 -3.69
CA HIS A 155 4.14 13.33 -2.39
C HIS A 155 5.58 13.83 -2.53
N SER A 156 6.03 14.68 -1.60
CA SER A 156 7.35 15.30 -1.64
C SER A 156 8.49 14.29 -1.85
N ARG A 157 8.33 13.04 -1.40
CA ARG A 157 9.31 11.94 -1.60
C ARG A 157 9.50 11.49 -3.06
N VAL A 158 8.58 11.84 -3.97
CA VAL A 158 8.70 11.55 -5.40
C VAL A 158 9.72 12.49 -6.04
N PHE A 159 9.64 13.78 -5.69
CA PHE A 159 10.52 14.84 -6.20
C PHE A 159 11.64 15.24 -5.24
N ALA A 160 11.71 14.63 -4.07
CA ALA A 160 12.82 14.82 -3.14
C ALA A 160 14.08 14.26 -3.81
N PHE A 161 14.87 15.17 -4.39
CA PHE A 161 16.26 14.94 -4.76
C PHE A 161 17.13 14.61 -3.52
N ASP A 162 16.59 14.84 -2.32
CA ASP A 162 17.16 14.44 -1.03
C ASP A 162 16.88 12.97 -0.66
N ARG A 163 16.71 12.09 -1.67
CA ARG A 163 16.92 10.65 -1.41
C ARG A 163 18.38 10.55 -1.04
N GLY A 164 18.68 10.40 0.26
CA GLY A 164 20.03 10.33 0.78
C GLY A 164 20.91 9.51 -0.18
N VAL A 165 22.09 10.05 -0.50
CA VAL A 165 23.01 9.60 -1.56
C VAL A 165 23.23 8.08 -1.57
N LEU A 166 23.01 7.44 -0.42
CA LEU A 166 23.11 6.01 -0.22
C LEU A 166 21.81 5.26 -0.52
N SER A 167 21.94 4.16 -1.26
CA SER A 167 20.85 3.19 -1.46
C SER A 167 20.30 2.69 -0.12
N LYS A 168 19.03 2.25 -0.08
CA LYS A 168 18.43 1.73 1.16
C LYS A 168 19.23 0.55 1.74
N ILE A 169 19.84 -0.29 0.91
CA ILE A 169 20.73 -1.37 1.35
C ILE A 169 21.96 -0.81 2.06
N GLN A 170 22.62 0.20 1.48
CA GLN A 170 23.77 0.87 2.12
C GLN A 170 23.40 1.53 3.45
N GLN A 171 22.25 2.21 3.51
CA GLN A 171 21.76 2.80 4.76
C GLN A 171 21.55 1.75 5.86
N LEU A 172 21.23 0.51 5.49
CA LEU A 172 20.94 -0.58 6.40
C LEU A 172 22.14 -1.51 6.67
N GLN A 173 23.30 -1.26 6.05
CA GLN A 173 24.53 -2.05 6.32
C GLN A 173 24.90 -2.14 7.81
N PRO A 174 24.74 -1.08 8.63
CA PRO A 174 25.03 -1.15 10.06
C PRO A 174 24.27 -2.25 10.82
N ILE A 175 23.14 -2.76 10.31
CA ILE A 175 22.43 -3.87 10.95
C ILE A 175 23.26 -5.17 10.95
N GLN A 176 24.21 -5.32 10.03
CA GLN A 176 25.10 -6.47 10.01
C GLN A 176 25.99 -6.56 11.25
N THR A 177 26.21 -5.46 11.98
CA THR A 177 26.98 -5.49 13.23
C THR A 177 26.29 -6.30 14.33
N LEU A 178 24.99 -6.59 14.19
CA LEU A 178 24.24 -7.46 15.09
C LEU A 178 24.51 -8.96 14.84
N GLY A 179 25.29 -9.30 13.81
CA GLY A 179 25.66 -10.68 13.48
C GLY A 179 24.49 -11.52 12.98
N LYS A 180 24.53 -12.83 13.24
CA LYS A 180 23.47 -13.77 12.86
C LYS A 180 22.25 -13.56 13.76
N ALA A 181 21.26 -12.83 13.25
CA ALA A 181 20.14 -12.36 14.03
C ALA A 181 18.79 -12.69 13.39
N GLY A 182 17.80 -12.95 14.25
CA GLY A 182 16.39 -13.07 13.89
C GLY A 182 15.65 -11.78 14.21
N PHE A 183 14.92 -11.21 13.26
CA PHE A 183 14.13 -9.99 13.47
C PHE A 183 12.64 -10.27 13.41
N ILE A 184 11.90 -9.65 14.33
CA ILE A 184 10.45 -9.63 14.37
C ILE A 184 9.99 -8.17 14.34
N GLY A 185 9.13 -7.81 13.40
CA GLY A 185 8.67 -6.43 13.24
C GLY A 185 7.46 -6.29 12.33
N ASP A 186 7.07 -5.07 11.98
CA ASP A 186 6.01 -4.82 10.99
C ASP A 186 6.30 -5.55 9.66
N TYR A 187 5.25 -5.87 8.91
CA TYR A 187 5.34 -6.61 7.65
C TYR A 187 6.37 -6.02 6.70
N TRP A 188 6.33 -4.72 6.44
CA TRP A 188 7.28 -4.12 5.51
C TRP A 188 8.66 -3.96 6.13
N THR A 189 8.71 -3.55 7.40
CA THR A 189 9.97 -3.28 8.09
C THR A 189 10.82 -4.54 8.25
N SER A 190 10.21 -5.66 8.69
CA SER A 190 10.90 -6.93 8.86
C SER A 190 11.55 -7.42 7.56
N TYR A 191 10.83 -7.43 6.44
CA TYR A 191 11.42 -7.88 5.17
C TYR A 191 12.51 -6.95 4.65
N ILE A 192 12.36 -5.63 4.78
CA ILE A 192 13.37 -4.66 4.33
C ILE A 192 14.70 -4.83 5.08
N LEU A 193 14.67 -5.14 6.38
CA LEU A 193 15.89 -5.31 7.16
C LEU A 193 16.69 -6.56 6.73
N CYS A 194 16.01 -7.65 6.40
CA CYS A 194 16.69 -8.87 5.95
C CYS A 194 17.18 -8.85 4.50
N THR A 195 16.82 -7.86 3.69
CA THR A 195 17.36 -7.79 2.31
C THR A 195 18.85 -7.43 2.29
N VAL A 196 19.38 -6.88 3.39
CA VAL A 196 20.79 -6.47 3.50
C VAL A 196 21.74 -7.68 3.46
N ASN A 197 21.37 -8.76 4.15
CA ASN A 197 22.16 -10.00 4.17
C ASN A 197 21.24 -11.22 4.48
N PRO A 198 20.52 -11.75 3.47
CA PRO A 198 19.56 -12.83 3.68
C PRO A 198 20.21 -14.17 4.06
N ALA A 199 21.53 -14.30 3.97
CA ALA A 199 22.25 -15.50 4.40
C ALA A 199 22.47 -15.53 5.93
N GLN A 200 22.58 -14.36 6.56
CA GLN A 200 22.85 -14.23 8.00
C GLN A 200 21.66 -13.73 8.81
N LEU A 201 20.75 -12.98 8.18
CA LEU A 201 19.61 -12.37 8.84
C LEU A 201 18.33 -13.14 8.50
N ASN A 202 17.58 -13.49 9.54
CA ASN A 202 16.27 -14.10 9.41
C ASN A 202 15.21 -13.10 9.84
N CYS A 203 14.10 -13.00 9.12
CA CYS A 203 13.04 -12.06 9.46
C CYS A 203 11.67 -12.70 9.37
N THR A 204 10.78 -12.26 10.25
CA THR A 204 9.36 -12.59 10.17
C THR A 204 8.53 -11.38 10.62
N PRO A 205 7.38 -11.12 9.99
CA PRO A 205 6.43 -10.16 10.56
C PRO A 205 5.95 -10.67 11.91
N TYR A 206 5.62 -9.75 12.83
CA TYR A 206 5.03 -10.09 14.13
C TYR A 206 3.71 -10.88 13.98
N ASP A 207 3.34 -11.63 15.01
CA ASP A 207 2.08 -12.37 15.12
C ASP A 207 0.88 -11.42 14.94
N ARG A 208 -0.17 -11.76 14.17
CA ARG A 208 -1.36 -10.89 14.01
C ARG A 208 -2.03 -10.44 15.32
N LYS A 209 -1.76 -11.09 16.47
CA LYS A 209 -2.18 -10.63 17.80
C LYS A 209 -1.38 -9.42 18.33
N GLY A 210 -0.41 -8.90 17.58
CA GLY A 210 0.34 -7.70 17.96
C GLY A 210 1.19 -7.94 19.20
N PHE A 211 1.01 -7.08 20.21
CA PHE A 211 1.55 -7.30 21.55
C PHE A 211 0.62 -8.23 22.33
N THR A 212 1.09 -9.43 22.66
CA THR A 212 0.41 -10.33 23.58
C THR A 212 1.34 -10.55 24.78
N PRO A 213 0.94 -10.24 26.02
CA PRO A 213 1.74 -10.56 27.19
C PRO A 213 1.87 -12.09 27.32
N CYS A 214 2.94 -12.57 27.95
CA CYS A 214 3.13 -13.99 28.21
C CYS A 214 2.22 -14.47 29.36
N LEU A 215 0.90 -14.43 29.18
CA LEU A 215 -0.07 -14.94 30.16
C LEU A 215 -0.24 -16.46 30.02
N GLN A 216 -0.44 -17.11 31.18
CA GLN A 216 -0.39 -18.56 31.40
C GLN A 216 -1.68 -19.32 31.07
N ASP A 217 -2.69 -18.69 30.47
CA ASP A 217 -3.98 -19.37 30.27
C ASP A 217 -3.98 -20.25 29.00
N PRO A 218 -4.11 -21.59 29.10
CA PRO A 218 -4.05 -22.48 27.96
C PRO A 218 -5.21 -22.30 26.97
N GLU A 219 -6.35 -21.76 27.43
CA GLU A 219 -7.61 -21.73 26.66
C GLU A 219 -7.71 -20.59 25.64
N THR A 220 -6.87 -19.54 25.72
CA THR A 220 -6.87 -18.44 24.73
C THR A 220 -5.82 -18.61 23.61
N GLN A 221 -5.14 -19.77 23.56
CA GLN A 221 -4.07 -20.07 22.59
C GLN A 221 -4.53 -20.43 21.18
N GLU A 222 -5.82 -20.28 20.85
CA GLU A 222 -6.27 -20.48 19.49
C GLU A 222 -5.93 -19.29 18.59
N GLN A 223 -5.39 -19.64 17.43
CA GLN A 223 -5.00 -18.79 16.32
C GLN A 223 -3.66 -18.05 16.48
N VAL A 224 -2.55 -18.76 16.22
CA VAL A 224 -1.33 -18.12 15.71
C VAL A 224 -1.73 -17.36 14.46
N GLY A 225 -1.50 -16.05 14.43
CA GLY A 225 -1.78 -15.24 13.25
C GLY A 225 -1.22 -15.92 12.01
N ARG A 226 -2.00 -15.97 10.92
CA ARG A 226 -1.63 -16.59 9.63
C ARG A 226 -0.38 -15.91 9.04
N THR A 227 0.78 -16.22 9.59
CA THR A 227 2.08 -15.74 9.18
C THR A 227 2.48 -16.57 7.98
N ARG A 228 2.74 -15.90 6.86
CA ARG A 228 2.81 -16.54 5.53
C ARG A 228 3.95 -17.56 5.40
N CYS A 229 4.94 -17.53 6.29
CA CYS A 229 6.13 -18.38 6.23
C CYS A 229 6.47 -19.03 7.58
N ARG A 230 6.00 -20.27 7.80
CA ARG A 230 6.35 -21.07 9.01
C ARG A 230 7.86 -21.32 9.13
N ARG A 231 8.55 -21.51 8.00
CA ARG A 231 10.01 -21.67 7.96
C ARG A 231 10.74 -20.42 8.48
N CYS A 232 10.25 -19.23 8.13
CA CYS A 232 10.84 -17.96 8.53
C CYS A 232 10.71 -17.77 10.05
N ILE A 233 9.55 -18.10 10.62
CA ILE A 233 9.34 -18.13 12.07
C ILE A 233 10.36 -19.05 12.74
N ARG A 234 10.48 -20.29 12.27
CA ARG A 234 11.43 -21.26 12.85
C ARG A 234 12.86 -20.75 12.79
N LYS A 235 13.28 -20.18 11.66
CA LYS A 235 14.63 -19.61 11.52
C LYS A 235 14.88 -18.43 12.47
N VAL A 236 13.89 -17.54 12.65
CA VAL A 236 13.99 -16.42 13.60
C VAL A 236 14.06 -16.91 15.03
N LEU A 237 13.16 -17.81 15.46
CA LEU A 237 13.14 -18.34 16.82
C LEU A 237 14.35 -19.22 17.17
N ASN A 238 15.05 -19.73 16.16
CA ASN A 238 16.29 -20.51 16.32
C ASN A 238 17.55 -19.66 16.10
N SER A 239 17.42 -18.35 15.87
CA SER A 239 18.58 -17.46 15.77
C SER A 239 19.20 -17.26 17.15
N GLU A 240 20.53 -17.10 17.20
CA GLU A 240 21.28 -16.90 18.44
C GLU A 240 20.83 -15.64 19.19
N SER A 241 20.50 -14.59 18.43
CA SER A 241 19.91 -13.35 18.95
C SER A 241 18.60 -13.04 18.23
N ILE A 242 17.57 -12.66 18.99
CA ILE A 242 16.28 -12.23 18.46
C ILE A 242 16.14 -10.73 18.72
N TYR A 243 15.79 -9.94 17.72
CA TYR A 243 15.55 -8.51 17.85
C TYR A 243 14.10 -8.18 17.49
N LEU A 244 13.44 -7.40 18.34
CA LEU A 244 12.15 -6.81 18.01
C LEU A 244 12.38 -5.42 17.44
N ILE A 245 11.61 -5.07 16.40
CA ILE A 245 11.67 -3.75 15.75
C ILE A 245 10.46 -2.94 16.18
N ARG A 246 10.69 -1.73 16.69
CA ARG A 246 9.61 -0.89 17.22
C ARG A 246 8.71 -0.30 16.13
N GLU A 247 9.31 0.16 15.04
CA GLU A 247 8.66 1.04 14.08
C GLU A 247 7.40 0.40 13.45
N LYS A 248 6.28 1.12 13.55
CA LYS A 248 4.94 0.73 13.08
C LYS A 248 4.33 -0.47 13.80
N TRP A 249 4.85 -0.84 14.96
CA TRP A 249 4.32 -1.94 15.76
C TRP A 249 4.20 -1.59 17.25
N LEU A 250 5.30 -1.29 17.93
CA LEU A 250 5.34 -1.12 19.37
C LEU A 250 5.41 0.38 19.73
N GLY A 251 4.65 0.80 20.75
CA GLY A 251 4.82 2.13 21.35
C GLY A 251 6.12 2.19 22.18
N ALA A 252 6.35 1.15 22.97
CA ALA A 252 7.56 0.92 23.75
C ALA A 252 7.91 -0.58 23.73
N PHE A 253 9.17 -0.92 24.00
CA PHE A 253 9.59 -2.32 24.11
C PHE A 253 9.13 -2.91 25.45
N PRO A 254 8.25 -3.92 25.44
CA PRO A 254 7.79 -4.56 26.66
C PRO A 254 8.87 -5.47 27.23
N ASP A 255 8.88 -5.68 28.55
CA ASP A 255 9.85 -6.60 29.17
C ASP A 255 9.64 -8.05 28.69
N GLN A 256 8.40 -8.40 28.36
CA GLN A 256 8.02 -9.73 27.90
C GLN A 256 6.95 -9.64 26.83
N ILE A 257 7.04 -10.49 25.82
CA ILE A 257 6.06 -10.57 24.74
C ILE A 257 5.96 -12.00 24.20
N GLN A 258 4.75 -12.48 24.01
CA GLN A 258 4.50 -13.73 23.33
C GLN A 258 4.47 -13.50 21.82
N GLN A 259 5.28 -14.26 21.09
CA GLN A 259 5.28 -14.29 19.62
C GLN A 259 5.31 -15.74 19.16
N PHE A 260 4.37 -16.12 18.28
CA PHE A 260 4.29 -17.49 17.72
C PHE A 260 4.24 -18.59 18.80
N LYS A 261 3.49 -18.34 19.88
CA LYS A 261 3.41 -19.21 21.08
C LYS A 261 4.69 -19.32 21.91
N THR A 262 5.74 -18.57 21.59
CA THR A 262 6.97 -18.51 22.37
C THR A 262 7.03 -17.22 23.18
N CYS A 263 7.33 -17.31 24.48
CA CYS A 263 7.57 -16.13 25.29
C CYS A 263 9.00 -15.60 25.04
N LEU A 264 9.10 -14.34 24.65
CA LEU A 264 10.34 -13.61 24.47
C LEU A 264 10.50 -12.63 25.63
N VAL A 265 11.66 -12.65 26.27
CA VAL A 265 12.03 -11.74 27.38
C VAL A 265 13.11 -10.79 26.90
N LYS A 266 12.96 -9.50 27.20
CA LYS A 266 13.91 -8.45 26.84
C LYS A 266 15.26 -8.78 27.49
N ALA A 267 16.32 -8.79 26.68
CA ALA A 267 17.65 -9.24 27.07
C ALA A 267 18.68 -8.10 27.15
N GLY A 268 18.28 -6.87 26.84
CA GLY A 268 19.16 -5.70 26.83
C GLY A 268 18.46 -4.45 26.33
N GLU A 269 19.18 -3.35 26.32
CA GLU A 269 18.61 -2.04 25.99
C GLU A 269 18.33 -1.85 24.49
N PRO A 270 17.34 -1.00 24.14
CA PRO A 270 17.06 -0.64 22.76
C PRO A 270 18.25 0.07 22.10
N ILE A 271 18.55 -0.32 20.87
CA ILE A 271 19.60 0.22 20.02
C ILE A 271 18.95 0.91 18.82
N LYS A 272 19.37 2.13 18.51
CA LYS A 272 18.98 2.82 17.28
C LYS A 272 20.00 2.53 16.19
N LEU A 273 19.58 1.89 15.10
CA LEU A 273 20.41 1.53 13.96
C LEU A 273 19.66 1.82 12.66
N SER A 274 20.31 2.56 11.75
CA SER A 274 19.79 2.77 10.39
C SER A 274 18.37 3.35 10.31
N GLY A 275 18.01 4.20 11.28
CA GLY A 275 16.68 4.81 11.41
C GLY A 275 15.60 3.89 12.01
N TYR A 276 15.98 2.72 12.52
CA TYR A 276 15.12 1.79 13.25
C TYR A 276 15.57 1.69 14.70
N THR A 277 14.62 1.42 15.59
CA THR A 277 14.89 1.10 16.97
C THR A 277 14.64 -0.37 17.15
N VAL A 278 15.66 -1.11 17.59
CA VAL A 278 15.59 -2.55 17.83
C VAL A 278 15.97 -2.86 19.27
N ALA A 279 15.38 -3.87 19.88
CA ALA A 279 15.78 -4.32 21.20
C ALA A 279 16.03 -5.83 21.17
N PRO A 280 17.07 -6.33 21.86
CA PRO A 280 17.37 -7.76 21.93
C PRO A 280 16.42 -8.47 22.88
N TYR A 281 15.99 -9.66 22.49
CA TYR A 281 15.14 -10.57 23.24
C TYR A 281 15.73 -11.99 23.17
N ARG A 282 15.39 -12.78 24.19
CA ARG A 282 15.69 -14.21 24.24
C ARG A 282 14.43 -14.99 24.54
N LYS A 283 14.40 -16.25 24.12
CA LYS A 283 13.35 -17.18 24.54
C LYS A 283 13.42 -17.33 26.06
N ARG A 284 12.28 -17.25 26.74
CA ARG A 284 12.21 -17.62 28.16
C ARG A 284 12.70 -19.06 28.29
N PRO A 285 13.68 -19.36 29.17
CA PRO A 285 14.02 -20.73 29.51
C PRO A 285 12.76 -21.45 30.01
N GLU A 286 12.53 -22.68 29.55
CA GLU A 286 11.50 -23.54 30.14
C GLU A 286 11.85 -23.87 31.59
#